data_AF-A0A8W8L260-F1
#
_entry.id   AF-A0A8W8L260-F1
#
_cell.length_a   1.000
_cell.length_b   1.000
_cell.length_c   1.000
_cell.angle_alpha   90.00
_cell.angle_beta   90.00
_cell.angle_gamma   90.00
#
_symmetry.space_group_name_H-M   'P 1'
#
loop_
_entity.id
_entity.type
_entity.pdbx_description
1 polymer ?
#
loop_
_entity_poly.entity_id
_entity_poly.type
_entity_poly.pdbx_seq_one_letter_code
_entity_poly.pdbx_strand_id
1 'polypeptide(L)'
;LQTLENLERLNESGELRHILANFTKIDVKSSCEKCGGYRYMPCNFCHGSKKSLRRNNFTDEFCALRCMQCDENGLLRCDLCLDQQE
;
A
#
# COMPACT_ATOMS: atom_id res chain seq x y z
N LEU A 1 -16.48 -1.96 -13.50
CA LEU A 1 -16.44 -3.43 -13.65
C LEU A 1 -15.51 -3.84 -14.77
N GLN A 2 -15.71 -3.39 -16.01
CA GLN A 2 -14.79 -3.68 -17.13
C GLN A 2 -13.32 -3.32 -16.90
N THR A 3 -13.01 -2.32 -16.07
CA THR A 3 -11.62 -1.92 -15.77
C THR A 3 -10.87 -2.93 -14.91
N LEU A 4 -11.54 -3.64 -14.00
CA LEU A 4 -10.90 -4.62 -13.11
C LEU A 4 -10.59 -5.91 -13.86
N GLU A 5 -11.57 -6.46 -14.58
CA GLU A 5 -11.42 -7.67 -15.39
C GLU A 5 -10.30 -7.50 -16.44
N ASN A 6 -10.20 -6.32 -17.06
CA ASN A 6 -9.11 -6.03 -17.99
C ASN A 6 -7.75 -5.95 -17.30
N LEU A 7 -7.68 -5.35 -16.10
CA LEU A 7 -6.43 -5.25 -15.34
C LEU A 7 -5.96 -6.64 -14.89
N GLU A 8 -6.87 -7.48 -14.40
CA GLU A 8 -6.60 -8.87 -14.00
C GLU A 8 -6.07 -9.67 -15.19
N ARG A 9 -6.76 -9.64 -16.33
CA ARG A 9 -6.31 -10.33 -17.55
C ARG A 9 -4.91 -9.90 -17.98
N LEU A 10 -4.62 -8.59 -17.97
CA LEU A 10 -3.29 -8.08 -18.33
C LEU A 10 -2.21 -8.51 -17.32
N ASN A 11 -2.56 -8.59 -16.03
CA ASN A 11 -1.65 -9.07 -14.99
C ASN A 11 -1.35 -10.56 -15.16
N GLU A 12 -2.38 -11.38 -15.36
CA GLU A 12 -2.26 -12.83 -15.54
C GLU A 12 -1.53 -13.22 -16.82
N SER A 13 -1.73 -12.48 -17.91
CA SER A 13 -1.01 -12.72 -19.16
C SER A 13 0.43 -12.18 -19.14
N GLY A 14 0.82 -11.43 -18.11
CA GLY A 14 2.12 -10.78 -17.99
C GLY A 14 2.29 -9.51 -18.85
N GLU A 15 1.30 -9.17 -19.69
CA GLU A 15 1.30 -7.98 -20.54
C GLU A 15 1.39 -6.68 -19.72
N LEU A 16 0.80 -6.66 -18.53
CA LEU A 16 0.88 -5.52 -17.61
C LEU A 16 2.34 -5.19 -17.26
N ARG A 17 3.19 -6.20 -17.07
CA ARG A 17 4.63 -6.00 -16.79
C ARG A 17 5.36 -5.39 -17.98
N HIS A 18 4.97 -5.74 -19.20
CA HIS A 18 5.56 -5.17 -20.42
C HIS A 18 5.15 -3.71 -20.62
N ILE A 19 3.87 -3.39 -20.41
CA ILE A 19 3.35 -2.01 -20.44
C ILE A 19 4.09 -1.14 -19.43
N LEU A 20 4.35 -1.68 -18.23
CA LEU A 20 5.03 -0.97 -17.15
C LEU A 20 6.57 -0.98 -17.27
N ALA A 21 7.14 -1.58 -18.31
CA ALA A 21 8.59 -1.78 -18.41
C ALA A 21 9.39 -0.47 -18.50
N ASN A 22 8.80 0.57 -19.09
CA ASN A 22 9.44 1.86 -19.33
C ASN A 22 9.35 2.82 -18.12
N PHE A 23 8.63 2.45 -17.07
CA PHE A 23 8.54 3.27 -15.87
C PHE A 23 9.74 3.01 -14.96
N THR A 24 10.18 4.04 -14.26
CA THR A 24 11.24 3.92 -13.25
C THR A 24 10.80 2.92 -12.19
N LYS A 25 11.60 1.85 -12.03
CA LYS A 25 11.41 0.87 -10.98
C LYS A 25 12.21 1.29 -9.77
N ILE A 26 11.60 1.14 -8.59
CA ILE A 26 12.36 1.20 -7.35
C ILE A 26 13.25 -0.04 -7.34
N ASP A 27 14.53 0.16 -7.62
CA ASP A 27 15.54 -0.89 -7.50
C ASP A 27 15.99 -0.97 -6.04
N VAL A 28 15.50 -2.00 -5.36
CA VAL A 28 15.73 -2.15 -3.93
C VAL A 28 17.06 -2.84 -3.71
N LYS A 29 18.13 -2.05 -3.56
CA LYS A 29 19.51 -2.54 -3.44
C LYS A 29 19.84 -3.19 -2.10
N SER A 30 19.07 -2.89 -1.06
CA SER A 30 19.25 -3.43 0.30
C SER A 30 18.00 -4.21 0.71
N SER A 31 18.10 -5.53 0.85
CA SER A 31 16.97 -6.35 1.26
C SER A 31 16.83 -6.35 2.79
N CYS A 32 15.95 -5.49 3.33
CA CYS A 32 15.45 -5.67 4.69
C CYS A 32 14.54 -6.90 4.72
N GLU A 33 14.79 -7.85 5.62
CA GLU A 33 14.03 -9.11 5.71
C GLU A 33 12.52 -8.90 5.95
N LYS A 34 12.15 -7.75 6.54
CA LYS A 34 10.74 -7.44 6.84
C LYS A 34 10.04 -6.67 5.73
N CYS A 35 10.67 -5.64 5.16
CA CYS A 35 10.02 -4.78 4.17
C CYS A 35 10.50 -5.00 2.74
N GLY A 36 11.38 -5.99 2.51
CA GLY A 36 12.01 -6.21 1.20
C GLY A 36 12.86 -5.05 0.73
N GLY A 37 13.16 -4.07 1.62
CA GLY A 37 13.90 -2.84 1.38
C GLY A 37 13.09 -1.64 0.87
N TYR A 38 11.75 -1.74 0.82
CA TYR A 38 10.87 -0.61 0.47
C TYR A 38 10.74 0.44 1.60
N ARG A 39 11.28 0.15 2.79
CA ARG A 39 11.28 0.99 4.01
C ARG A 39 9.90 1.34 4.58
N TYR A 40 8.83 1.01 3.88
CA TYR A 40 7.44 1.21 4.29
C TYR A 40 6.64 -0.08 4.12
N MET A 41 5.64 -0.25 4.97
CA MET A 41 4.74 -1.41 5.00
C MET A 41 3.29 -0.94 5.03
N PRO A 42 2.35 -1.70 4.44
CA PRO A 42 0.92 -1.43 4.63
C PRO A 42 0.56 -1.38 6.11
N CYS A 43 -0.28 -0.43 6.50
CA CYS A 43 -0.72 -0.30 7.88
C CYS A 43 -1.47 -1.54 8.35
N ASN A 44 -1.07 -2.11 9.49
CA ASN A 44 -1.73 -3.30 10.05
C ASN A 44 -3.17 -3.06 10.53
N PHE A 45 -3.59 -1.80 10.71
CA PHE A 45 -4.93 -1.46 11.18
C PHE A 45 -5.93 -1.19 10.05
N CYS A 46 -5.49 -0.54 8.97
CA CYS A 46 -6.36 -0.24 7.83
C CYS A 46 -6.00 -1.02 6.56
N HIS A 47 -4.97 -1.87 6.61
CA HIS A 47 -4.45 -2.65 5.48
C HIS A 47 -4.17 -1.79 4.24
N GLY A 48 -3.62 -0.59 4.44
CA GLY A 48 -3.36 0.39 3.37
C GLY A 48 -4.57 1.20 2.89
N SER A 49 -5.81 0.85 3.27
CA SER A 49 -7.03 1.53 2.77
C SER A 49 -7.25 2.96 3.30
N LYS A 50 -6.51 3.35 4.35
CA LYS A 50 -6.70 4.57 5.16
C LYS A 50 -8.09 4.71 5.80
N LYS A 51 -8.97 3.71 5.67
CA LYS A 51 -10.27 3.65 6.34
C LYS A 51 -10.14 2.94 7.68
N SER A 52 -10.66 3.53 8.74
CA SER A 52 -10.74 2.88 10.05
C SER A 52 -12.03 2.07 10.16
N LEU A 53 -12.03 1.10 11.06
CA LEU A 53 -13.24 0.34 11.43
C LEU A 53 -14.20 1.17 12.30
N ARG A 54 -13.81 2.39 12.71
CA ARG A 54 -14.65 3.29 13.51
C ARG A 54 -15.56 4.12 12.61
N ARG A 55 -16.83 4.19 13.02
CA ARG A 55 -17.87 4.99 12.37
C ARG A 55 -18.06 6.31 13.11
N ASN A 56 -18.37 7.37 12.38
CA ASN A 56 -18.94 8.57 13.00
C ASN A 56 -20.46 8.37 13.17
N ASN A 57 -20.99 8.67 14.36
CA ASN A 57 -22.44 8.64 14.61
C ASN A 57 -23.07 10.03 14.51
N PHE A 58 -22.37 10.99 13.92
CA PHE A 58 -22.80 12.39 13.83
C PHE A 58 -23.55 12.71 12.52
N THR A 59 -23.50 11.81 11.55
CA THR A 59 -24.15 11.96 10.23
C THR A 59 -24.91 10.69 9.88
N ASP A 60 -26.06 10.82 9.22
CA ASP A 60 -26.89 9.69 8.76
C ASP A 60 -26.20 8.87 7.63
N GLU A 61 -25.11 9.41 7.06
CA GLU A 61 -24.29 8.74 6.07
C GLU A 61 -23.17 7.90 6.71
N PHE A 62 -22.97 6.69 6.20
CA PHE A 62 -21.89 5.79 6.60
C PHE A 62 -20.53 6.36 6.19
N CYS A 63 -19.84 7.04 7.11
CA CYS A 63 -18.49 7.55 6.88
C CYS A 63 -17.50 6.83 7.80
N ALA A 64 -16.70 5.91 7.23
CA ALA A 64 -15.56 5.35 7.94
C ALA A 64 -14.56 6.48 8.26
N LEU A 65 -14.22 6.64 9.54
CA LEU A 65 -13.23 7.64 9.95
C LEU A 65 -11.87 7.29 9.34
N ARG A 66 -11.02 8.29 9.10
CA ARG A 66 -9.65 8.05 8.61
C ARG A 66 -8.83 7.31 9.67
N CYS A 67 -8.00 6.37 9.24
CA CYS A 67 -7.04 5.69 10.11
C CYS A 67 -6.00 6.68 10.61
N MET A 68 -5.80 6.74 11.93
CA MET A 68 -4.84 7.66 12.56
C MET A 68 -3.48 7.01 12.87
N GLN A 69 -3.31 5.72 12.57
CA GLN A 69 -2.10 4.97 12.90
C GLN A 69 -1.01 5.10 11.83
N CYS A 70 -1.36 5.49 10.60
CA CYS A 70 -0.50 5.51 9.43
C CYS A 70 -0.44 6.88 8.78
N ASP A 71 0.47 7.05 7.83
CA ASP A 71 0.55 8.26 7.00
C ASP A 71 -0.68 8.41 6.07
N GLU A 72 -0.69 9.46 5.25
CA GLU A 72 -1.76 9.74 4.29
C GLU A 72 -1.98 8.63 3.25
N ASN A 73 -0.94 7.84 2.96
CA ASN A 73 -0.95 6.74 1.99
C ASN A 73 -1.35 5.40 2.62
N GLY A 74 -1.62 5.37 3.92
CA GLY A 74 -1.95 4.13 4.61
C GLY A 74 -0.73 3.28 4.94
N LEU A 75 0.47 3.87 4.98
CA LEU A 75 1.74 3.19 5.20
C LEU A 75 2.32 3.48 6.59
N LEU A 76 3.09 2.51 7.09
CA LEU A 76 3.92 2.59 8.29
C LEU A 76 5.38 2.48 7.86
N ARG A 77 6.28 3.18 8.56
CA ARG A 77 7.72 2.94 8.39
C ARG A 77 8.07 1.55 8.90
N CYS A 78 8.98 0.87 8.21
CA CYS A 78 9.55 -0.39 8.66
C CYS A 78 10.40 -0.12 9.90
N ASP A 79 10.03 -0.73 11.02
CA ASP A 79 10.77 -0.68 12.28
C ASP A 79 12.20 -1.18 12.14
N LEU A 80 12.43 -2.31 11.46
CA LEU A 80 13.80 -2.80 11.22
C LEU A 80 14.65 -1.81 10.43
N CYS A 81 14.06 -0.99 9.55
CA CYS A 81 14.81 0.04 8.81
C CYS A 81 14.99 1.33 9.62
N LEU A 82 14.20 1.57 10.66
CA LEU A 82 14.41 2.71 11.57
C LEU A 82 15.61 2.46 12.48
N ASP A 83 15.85 1.20 12.84
CA ASP A 83 16.96 0.78 13.68
C ASP A 83 18.28 0.64 12.90
N GLN A 84 18.21 0.35 11.59
CA GLN A 84 19.37 0.22 10.68
C GLN A 84 19.94 1.57 10.21
N GLN A 85 20.19 2.51 11.12
CA GLN A 85 20.89 3.76 10.78
C GLN A 85 22.39 3.50 10.50
N GLU A 86 22.70 3.00 9.31
CA GLU A 86 24.03 3.12 8.67
C GLU A 86 23.87 3.67 7.24
#